data_AF-B8XTR2-F1
#
_entry.id   AF-B8XTR2-F1
#
_cell.length_a   1.000
_cell.length_b   1.000
_cell.length_c   1.000
_cell.angle_alpha   90.00
_cell.angle_beta   90.00
_cell.angle_gamma   90.00
#
_symmetry.space_group_name_H-M   'P 1'
#
loop_
_entity.id
_entity.type
_entity.pdbx_description
1 polymer ?
#
loop_
_entity_poly.entity_id
_entity_poly.type
_entity_poly.pdbx_seq_one_letter_code
_entity_poly.pdbx_strand_id
1 'polypeptide(L)'
;MDLVGLLKSQFLCHLVFCYVFIASGLIINTIQLFTLLLWPINKQLFRRINCRLSYCISSQLVMLLEWWSGTECVIHTDPRAYPKYGKENAIVVLNHKFEIDFLCGWSLAERFGVLGGSKVLAKKELAYVPIIGWMWYFTEMVFCTRKWEQDRKTVFRSLLHLRDYPEKYFFLIHCEGTRFTEKKHQISMQVAQAKGLPSLKHHLLPRTKGLAVTVRSLRNVVSAVYDCTLNFRNNENPTLLGVLNGKKYHADLYVRRIPLEEVPEDEDKCSAWLHKLYQEKDAFQEEYCRTGTFPETPMVPPRRPWTLVNWLSWASLLLYPFVRFLVNMVSSGSSLTLAGFVLVFFVASMGVRWMIGVTEIDKGSAYGNMDSKQKHSD
;
A
#
# COMPACT_ATOMS: atom_id res chain seq x y z
N MET A 1 -25.79 -4.84 12.53
CA MET A 1 -25.58 -4.31 11.17
C MET A 1 -26.79 -3.46 10.85
N ASP A 2 -26.62 -2.19 10.53
CA ASP A 2 -27.72 -1.32 10.11
C ASP A 2 -28.12 -1.63 8.65
N LEU A 3 -29.26 -1.07 8.20
CA LEU A 3 -29.78 -1.29 6.84
C LEU A 3 -28.75 -0.88 5.77
N VAL A 4 -27.97 0.16 6.03
CA VAL A 4 -26.91 0.63 5.14
C VAL A 4 -25.78 -0.40 5.04
N GLY A 5 -25.33 -0.97 6.16
CA GLY A 5 -24.34 -2.04 6.17
C GLY A 5 -24.84 -3.30 5.45
N LEU A 6 -26.11 -3.66 5.61
CA LEU A 6 -26.71 -4.78 4.87
C LEU A 6 -26.71 -4.52 3.35
N LEU A 7 -27.06 -3.31 2.92
CA LEU A 7 -27.02 -2.91 1.51
C LEU A 7 -25.59 -2.93 0.95
N LYS A 8 -24.61 -2.43 1.71
CA LYS A 8 -23.21 -2.43 1.27
C LYS A 8 -22.65 -3.85 1.10
N SER A 9 -23.09 -4.79 1.94
CA SER A 9 -22.65 -6.20 1.86
C SER A 9 -23.27 -6.98 0.69
N GLN A 10 -24.19 -6.39 -0.07
CA GLN A 10 -24.84 -7.06 -1.17
C GLN A 10 -23.85 -7.37 -2.30
N PHE A 11 -23.93 -8.60 -2.81
CA PHE A 11 -23.08 -9.07 -3.90
C PHE A 11 -23.14 -8.15 -5.14
N LEU A 12 -24.32 -7.60 -5.45
CA LEU A 12 -24.49 -6.67 -6.57
C LEU A 12 -23.66 -5.38 -6.41
N CYS A 13 -23.57 -4.83 -5.20
CA CYS A 13 -22.73 -3.66 -4.93
C CYS A 13 -21.27 -4.00 -5.18
N HIS A 14 -20.79 -5.14 -4.68
CA HIS A 14 -19.42 -5.59 -4.92
C HIS A 14 -19.14 -5.79 -6.41
N LEU A 15 -20.10 -6.35 -7.18
CA LEU A 15 -19.97 -6.50 -8.62
C LEU A 15 -19.81 -5.16 -9.34
N VAL A 16 -20.60 -4.15 -8.97
CA VAL A 16 -20.47 -2.79 -9.52
C VAL A 16 -19.07 -2.24 -9.22
N PHE A 17 -18.58 -2.39 -7.98
CA PHE A 17 -17.25 -1.95 -7.61
C PHE A 17 -16.16 -2.64 -8.44
N CYS A 18 -16.24 -3.97 -8.53
CA CYS A 18 -15.30 -4.79 -9.29
C CYS A 18 -15.29 -4.40 -10.77
N TYR A 19 -16.48 -4.24 -11.37
CA TYR A 19 -16.60 -3.86 -12.77
C TYR A 19 -15.98 -2.49 -13.04
N VAL A 20 -16.35 -1.45 -12.27
CA VAL A 20 -15.83 -0.10 -12.46
C VAL A 20 -14.32 -0.07 -12.27
N PHE A 21 -13.79 -0.72 -11.22
CA PHE A 21 -12.36 -0.78 -10.94
C PHE A 21 -11.58 -1.51 -12.05
N ILE A 22 -12.07 -2.67 -12.52
CA ILE A 22 -11.42 -3.43 -13.58
C ILE A 22 -11.45 -2.66 -14.89
N ALA A 23 -12.63 -2.22 -15.33
CA ALA A 23 -12.79 -1.56 -16.63
C ALA A 23 -12.02 -0.25 -16.69
N SER A 24 -12.12 0.61 -15.67
CA SER A 24 -11.32 1.84 -15.61
C SER A 24 -9.83 1.56 -15.50
N GLY A 25 -9.41 0.58 -14.68
CA GLY A 25 -8.02 0.18 -14.52
C GLY A 25 -7.38 -0.28 -15.83
N LEU A 26 -8.08 -1.13 -16.59
CA LEU A 26 -7.62 -1.59 -17.89
C LEU A 26 -7.51 -0.44 -18.90
N ILE A 27 -8.52 0.43 -18.98
CA ILE A 27 -8.47 1.63 -19.84
C ILE A 27 -7.26 2.49 -19.48
N ILE A 28 -7.06 2.75 -18.18
CA ILE A 28 -5.94 3.56 -17.71
C ILE A 28 -4.61 2.90 -18.05
N ASN A 29 -4.42 1.60 -17.82
CA ASN A 29 -3.16 0.94 -18.19
C ASN A 29 -2.92 0.92 -19.70
N THR A 30 -3.98 0.81 -20.52
CA THR A 30 -3.86 0.97 -21.97
C THR A 30 -3.37 2.37 -22.32
N ILE A 31 -3.89 3.42 -21.68
CA ILE A 31 -3.36 4.78 -21.86
C ILE A 31 -1.90 4.87 -21.40
N GLN A 32 -1.54 4.27 -20.25
CA GLN A 32 -0.16 4.23 -19.76
C GLN A 32 0.78 3.56 -20.77
N LEU A 33 0.34 2.49 -21.44
CA LEU A 33 1.11 1.85 -22.50
C LEU A 33 1.43 2.83 -23.64
N PHE A 34 0.46 3.63 -24.07
CA PHE A 34 0.68 4.66 -25.09
C PHE A 34 1.63 5.77 -24.61
N THR A 35 1.71 6.05 -23.30
CA THR A 35 2.67 7.02 -22.80
C THR A 35 4.13 6.60 -23.02
N LEU A 36 4.45 5.32 -23.28
CA LEU A 36 5.82 4.90 -23.59
C LEU A 36 6.43 5.63 -24.79
N LEU A 37 5.60 6.08 -25.74
CA LEU A 37 6.03 6.92 -26.86
C LEU A 37 6.60 8.26 -26.40
N LEU A 38 6.16 8.77 -25.24
CA LEU A 38 6.67 10.01 -24.63
C LEU A 38 7.95 9.81 -23.83
N TRP A 39 8.25 8.58 -23.39
CA TRP A 39 9.42 8.31 -22.54
C TRP A 39 10.76 8.79 -23.14
N PRO A 40 11.11 8.46 -24.41
CA PRO A 40 12.37 8.92 -24.99
C PRO A 40 12.39 10.42 -25.33
N ILE A 41 11.22 11.05 -25.49
CA ILE A 41 11.09 12.46 -25.89
C ILE A 41 11.12 13.37 -24.66
N ASN A 42 10.31 13.05 -23.65
CA ASN A 42 10.17 13.83 -22.43
C ASN A 42 9.80 12.94 -21.24
N LYS A 43 10.84 12.35 -20.62
CA LYS A 43 10.74 11.51 -19.42
C LYS A 43 9.98 12.17 -18.28
N GLN A 44 10.14 13.48 -18.09
CA GLN A 44 9.51 14.23 -17.00
C GLN A 44 8.00 14.38 -17.23
N LEU A 45 7.58 14.66 -18.46
CA LEU A 45 6.17 14.68 -18.84
C LEU A 45 5.55 13.28 -18.72
N PHE A 46 6.24 12.23 -19.18
CA PHE A 46 5.82 10.85 -18.98
C PHE A 46 5.52 10.57 -17.49
N ARG A 47 6.43 10.94 -16.59
CA ARG A 47 6.30 10.70 -15.15
C ARG A 47 5.11 11.47 -14.55
N ARG A 48 4.93 12.74 -14.94
CA ARG A 48 3.80 13.56 -14.49
C ARG A 48 2.47 12.98 -14.95
N ILE A 49 2.35 12.57 -16.21
CA ILE A 49 1.14 11.93 -16.75
C ILE A 49 0.86 10.63 -16.00
N ASN A 50 1.86 9.76 -15.86
CA ASN A 50 1.70 8.47 -15.17
C ASN A 50 1.40 8.61 -13.67
N CYS A 51 1.83 9.70 -13.03
CA CYS A 51 1.42 10.04 -11.67
C CYS A 51 -0.09 10.31 -11.60
N ARG A 52 -0.65 11.07 -12.56
CA ARG A 52 -2.10 11.35 -12.61
C ARG A 52 -2.93 10.13 -13.01
N LEU A 53 -2.45 9.33 -13.97
CA LEU A 53 -3.10 8.08 -14.35
C LEU A 53 -3.13 7.08 -13.19
N SER A 54 -2.02 6.93 -12.47
CA SER A 54 -1.94 6.06 -11.29
C SER A 54 -2.78 6.57 -10.12
N TYR A 55 -2.93 7.90 -9.99
CA TYR A 55 -3.89 8.48 -9.07
C TYR A 55 -5.31 7.98 -9.37
N CYS A 56 -5.76 8.00 -10.62
CA CYS A 56 -7.10 7.56 -11.01
C CYS A 56 -7.42 6.09 -10.66
N ILE A 57 -6.41 5.22 -10.56
CA ILE A 57 -6.58 3.83 -10.09
C ILE A 57 -6.54 3.77 -8.57
N SER A 58 -5.46 4.26 -7.95
CA SER A 58 -5.26 4.14 -6.49
C SER A 58 -6.30 4.89 -5.68
N SER A 59 -6.81 6.02 -6.18
CA SER A 59 -7.85 6.82 -5.54
C SER A 59 -9.17 6.06 -5.41
N GLN A 60 -9.45 5.06 -6.25
CA GLN A 60 -10.67 4.25 -6.13
C GLN A 60 -10.63 3.35 -4.90
N LEU A 61 -9.44 2.81 -4.56
CA LEU A 61 -9.25 2.03 -3.34
C LEU A 61 -9.28 2.92 -2.09
N VAL A 62 -8.69 4.12 -2.16
CA VAL A 62 -8.82 5.11 -1.07
C VAL A 62 -10.27 5.54 -0.90
N MET A 63 -11.01 5.72 -1.99
CA MET A 63 -12.44 6.03 -1.93
C MET A 63 -13.22 4.91 -1.23
N LEU A 64 -12.91 3.65 -1.55
CA LEU A 64 -13.51 2.49 -0.89
C LEU A 64 -13.25 2.50 0.64
N LEU A 65 -12.04 2.87 1.07
CA LEU A 65 -11.71 2.97 2.49
C LEU A 65 -12.41 4.15 3.18
N GLU A 66 -12.32 5.35 2.62
CA GLU A 66 -12.73 6.57 3.32
C GLU A 66 -14.23 6.85 3.22
N TRP A 67 -14.81 6.65 2.04
CA TRP A 67 -16.18 7.05 1.73
C TRP A 67 -17.15 5.87 1.79
N TRP A 68 -16.74 4.71 1.27
CA TRP A 68 -17.60 3.52 1.27
C TRP A 68 -17.66 2.84 2.64
N SER A 69 -16.52 2.44 3.23
CA SER A 69 -16.53 1.83 4.57
C SER A 69 -16.61 2.85 5.70
N GLY A 70 -16.31 4.12 5.41
CA GLY A 70 -16.31 5.19 6.42
C GLY A 70 -15.15 5.09 7.39
N THR A 71 -14.11 4.30 7.08
CA THR A 71 -12.94 4.11 7.95
C THR A 71 -12.29 5.45 8.27
N GLU A 72 -11.88 5.60 9.52
CA GLU A 72 -11.20 6.79 10.03
C GLU A 72 -9.73 6.47 10.23
N CYS A 73 -8.88 7.40 9.77
CA CYS A 73 -7.44 7.37 9.99
C CYS A 73 -7.08 8.63 10.77
N VAL A 74 -6.81 8.45 12.06
CA VAL A 74 -6.34 9.52 12.96
C VAL A 74 -4.83 9.45 12.98
N ILE A 75 -4.17 10.60 12.86
CA ILE A 75 -2.72 10.67 13.00
C ILE A 75 -2.34 11.27 14.33
N HIS A 76 -1.33 10.68 14.98
CA HIS A 76 -0.75 11.18 16.20
C HIS A 76 0.66 11.69 15.90
N THR A 77 0.86 13.00 15.99
CA THR A 77 2.11 13.62 15.51
C THR A 77 2.41 14.95 16.19
N ASP A 78 3.69 15.36 16.20
CA ASP A 78 4.10 16.69 16.62
C ASP A 78 3.45 17.73 15.67
N PRO A 79 2.65 18.68 16.19
CA PRO A 79 2.04 19.74 15.39
C PRO A 79 3.03 20.53 14.52
N ARG A 80 4.30 20.62 14.90
CA ARG A 80 5.36 21.30 14.13
C ARG A 80 5.80 20.52 12.90
N ALA A 81 5.67 19.19 12.91
CA ALA A 81 5.98 18.34 11.77
C ALA A 81 4.84 18.32 10.74
N TYR A 82 3.59 18.44 11.18
CA TYR A 82 2.39 18.34 10.34
C TYR A 82 2.44 19.18 9.04
N PRO A 83 2.85 20.47 9.05
CA PRO A 83 2.89 21.28 7.83
C PRO A 83 3.91 20.81 6.77
N LYS A 84 4.85 19.93 7.13
CA LYS A 84 5.85 19.38 6.21
C LYS A 84 5.30 18.21 5.39
N TYR A 85 4.28 17.52 5.90
CA TYR A 85 3.71 16.35 5.25
C TYR A 85 3.11 16.69 3.88
N GLY A 86 3.56 15.96 2.84
CA GLY A 86 3.20 16.19 1.44
C GLY A 86 3.91 17.36 0.76
N LYS A 87 4.75 18.11 1.47
CA LYS A 87 5.54 19.23 0.90
C LYS A 87 7.00 18.87 0.63
N GLU A 88 7.44 17.72 1.12
CA GLU A 88 8.79 17.17 0.93
C GLU A 88 8.73 15.70 0.49
N ASN A 89 9.83 15.21 -0.07
CA ASN A 89 9.99 13.78 -0.29
C ASN A 89 10.39 13.14 1.04
N ALA A 90 9.77 12.00 1.37
CA ALA A 90 10.00 11.32 2.64
C ALA A 90 10.14 9.81 2.44
N ILE A 91 11.03 9.18 3.21
CA ILE A 91 11.05 7.72 3.38
C ILE A 91 10.09 7.39 4.51
N VAL A 92 9.10 6.55 4.28
CA VAL A 92 8.11 6.13 5.28
C VAL A 92 8.48 4.74 5.79
N VAL A 93 8.80 4.63 7.07
CA VAL A 93 9.06 3.35 7.75
C VAL A 93 7.83 2.97 8.54
N LEU A 94 7.04 2.02 8.01
CA LEU A 94 5.78 1.59 8.60
C LEU A 94 5.91 0.16 9.14
N ASN A 95 5.39 -0.10 10.34
CA ASN A 95 5.22 -1.48 10.82
C ASN A 95 4.32 -2.27 9.86
N HIS A 96 4.48 -3.59 9.83
CA HIS A 96 3.74 -4.43 8.88
C HIS A 96 2.98 -5.51 9.63
N LYS A 97 1.73 -5.26 9.95
CA LYS A 97 0.91 -6.14 10.79
C LYS A 97 -0.42 -6.47 10.13
N PHE A 98 -1.12 -5.49 9.58
CA PHE A 98 -2.48 -5.66 9.11
C PHE A 98 -2.54 -5.87 7.59
N GLU A 99 -3.66 -6.42 7.14
CA GLU A 99 -3.88 -6.65 5.72
C GLU A 99 -3.87 -5.32 4.94
N ILE A 100 -4.54 -4.31 5.50
CA ILE A 100 -4.79 -3.01 4.87
C ILE A 100 -3.78 -1.91 5.26
N ASP A 101 -2.61 -2.25 5.82
CA ASP A 101 -1.55 -1.27 6.18
C ASP A 101 -1.29 -0.28 5.03
N PHE A 102 -1.14 -0.82 3.81
CA PHE A 102 -0.87 -0.06 2.61
C PHE A 102 -2.01 0.92 2.27
N LEU A 103 -3.25 0.53 2.53
CA LEU A 103 -4.44 1.32 2.20
C LEU A 103 -4.60 2.49 3.18
N CYS A 104 -4.27 2.28 4.45
CA CYS A 104 -4.15 3.37 5.43
C CYS A 104 -3.00 4.32 5.07
N GLY A 105 -1.85 3.79 4.62
CA GLY A 105 -0.75 4.61 4.09
C GLY A 105 -1.16 5.44 2.86
N TRP A 106 -1.95 4.87 1.95
CA TRP A 106 -2.49 5.59 0.79
C TRP A 106 -3.55 6.63 1.18
N SER A 107 -4.40 6.35 2.16
CA SER A 107 -5.32 7.35 2.74
C SER A 107 -4.55 8.57 3.29
N LEU A 108 -3.45 8.34 4.00
CA LEU A 108 -2.58 9.43 4.45
C LEU A 108 -1.96 10.21 3.28
N ALA A 109 -1.42 9.49 2.29
CA ALA A 109 -0.84 10.09 1.10
C ALA A 109 -1.86 10.90 0.29
N GLU A 110 -3.12 10.45 0.23
CA GLU A 110 -4.23 11.19 -0.37
C GLU A 110 -4.45 12.51 0.35
N ARG A 111 -4.60 12.45 1.68
CA ARG A 111 -4.88 13.65 2.50
C ARG A 111 -3.80 14.72 2.38
N PHE A 112 -2.55 14.33 2.11
CA PHE A 112 -1.44 15.24 1.86
C PHE A 112 -1.14 15.51 0.38
N GLY A 113 -1.95 14.99 -0.55
CA GLY A 113 -1.86 15.30 -1.98
C GLY A 113 -0.74 14.61 -2.74
N VAL A 114 -0.17 13.52 -2.21
CA VAL A 114 0.97 12.81 -2.80
C VAL A 114 0.66 11.37 -3.24
N LEU A 115 -0.60 10.94 -3.19
CA LEU A 115 -1.03 9.57 -3.53
C LEU A 115 -0.49 9.06 -4.88
N GLY A 116 -0.63 9.85 -5.95
CA GLY A 116 -0.15 9.45 -7.28
C GLY A 116 1.38 9.35 -7.38
N GLY A 117 2.09 10.07 -6.51
CA GLY A 117 3.55 10.08 -6.42
C GLY A 117 4.10 8.97 -5.51
N SER A 118 3.28 8.42 -4.61
CA SER A 118 3.68 7.41 -3.62
C SER A 118 4.43 6.24 -4.26
N LYS A 119 5.52 5.85 -3.59
CA LYS A 119 6.42 4.76 -3.96
C LYS A 119 6.48 3.73 -2.83
N VAL A 120 6.90 2.52 -3.15
CA VAL A 120 7.11 1.43 -2.18
C VAL A 120 8.24 0.53 -2.64
N LEU A 121 9.01 0.01 -1.70
CA LEU A 121 9.87 -1.16 -1.93
C LEU A 121 9.00 -2.43 -1.88
N ALA A 122 8.57 -2.90 -3.04
CA ALA A 122 7.60 -3.99 -3.19
C ALA A 122 8.25 -5.32 -3.57
N LYS A 123 7.56 -6.42 -3.24
CA LYS A 123 7.89 -7.77 -3.69
C LYS A 123 7.72 -7.84 -5.22
N LYS A 124 8.69 -8.39 -5.96
CA LYS A 124 8.68 -8.44 -7.44
C LYS A 124 7.41 -9.09 -8.00
N GLU A 125 6.86 -10.09 -7.32
CA GLU A 125 5.65 -10.79 -7.73
C GLU A 125 4.43 -9.86 -7.81
N LEU A 126 4.42 -8.75 -7.05
CA LEU A 126 3.35 -7.76 -7.12
C LEU A 126 3.33 -6.99 -8.45
N ALA A 127 4.45 -6.97 -9.20
CA ALA A 127 4.49 -6.37 -10.54
C ALA A 127 3.59 -7.11 -11.54
N TYR A 128 3.28 -8.38 -11.30
CA TYR A 128 2.43 -9.21 -12.17
C TYR A 128 0.95 -9.17 -11.81
N VAL A 129 0.57 -8.49 -10.71
CA VAL A 129 -0.84 -8.29 -10.37
C VAL A 129 -1.45 -7.37 -11.42
N PRO A 130 -2.49 -7.79 -12.18
CA PRO A 130 -3.12 -6.94 -13.18
C PRO A 130 -3.60 -5.63 -12.56
N ILE A 131 -3.63 -4.57 -13.37
CA ILE A 131 -4.01 -3.22 -12.96
C ILE A 131 -3.00 -2.56 -12.03
N ILE A 132 -2.85 -3.08 -10.81
CA ILE A 132 -1.99 -2.47 -9.77
C ILE A 132 -0.51 -2.65 -10.09
N GLY A 133 -0.07 -3.86 -10.44
CA GLY A 133 1.32 -4.15 -10.78
C GLY A 133 1.76 -3.41 -12.05
N TRP A 134 0.87 -3.32 -13.04
CA TRP A 134 1.10 -2.57 -14.28
C TRP A 134 1.17 -1.05 -13.99
N MET A 135 0.25 -0.51 -13.20
CA MET A 135 0.31 0.87 -12.72
C MET A 135 1.64 1.17 -12.01
N TRP A 136 2.12 0.24 -11.17
CA TRP A 136 3.40 0.37 -10.46
C TRP A 136 4.60 0.33 -11.40
N TYR A 137 4.55 -0.44 -12.48
CA TYR A 137 5.59 -0.44 -13.50
C TYR A 137 5.75 0.95 -14.15
N PHE A 138 4.65 1.55 -14.60
CA PHE A 138 4.67 2.87 -15.25
C PHE A 138 5.02 4.04 -14.31
N THR A 139 4.98 3.82 -13.00
CA THR A 139 5.37 4.80 -11.99
C THR A 139 6.76 4.53 -11.41
N GLU A 140 7.56 3.66 -12.02
CA GLU A 140 8.92 3.33 -11.55
C GLU A 140 8.95 2.89 -10.08
N MET A 141 7.98 2.04 -9.68
CA MET A 141 7.98 1.40 -8.37
C MET A 141 9.23 0.54 -8.17
N VAL A 142 9.76 0.49 -6.95
CA VAL A 142 10.98 -0.27 -6.66
C VAL A 142 10.62 -1.69 -6.28
N PHE A 143 11.02 -2.66 -7.10
CA PHE A 143 10.75 -4.08 -6.88
C PHE A 143 11.99 -4.85 -6.40
N CYS A 144 11.79 -5.84 -5.52
CA CYS A 144 12.85 -6.73 -5.03
C CYS A 144 12.39 -8.20 -4.97
N THR A 145 13.30 -9.14 -5.20
CA THR A 145 13.09 -10.60 -5.05
C THR A 145 13.29 -11.08 -3.61
N ARG A 146 13.67 -10.17 -2.70
CA ARG A 146 14.04 -10.43 -1.31
C ARG A 146 15.30 -11.29 -1.18
N LYS A 147 16.16 -11.26 -2.20
CA LYS A 147 17.48 -11.91 -2.24
C LYS A 147 18.52 -10.84 -2.51
N TRP A 148 19.24 -10.44 -1.46
CA TRP A 148 20.14 -9.28 -1.50
C TRP A 148 21.12 -9.28 -2.67
N GLU A 149 21.75 -10.42 -2.96
CA GLU A 149 22.70 -10.55 -4.08
C GLU A 149 22.09 -10.26 -5.46
N GLN A 150 20.81 -10.57 -5.65
CA GLN A 150 20.07 -10.29 -6.89
C GLN A 150 19.55 -8.84 -6.92
N ASP A 151 19.15 -8.34 -5.75
CA ASP A 151 18.43 -7.08 -5.62
C ASP A 151 19.34 -5.86 -5.58
N ARG A 152 20.56 -5.98 -5.04
CA ARG A 152 21.45 -4.85 -4.74
C ARG A 152 21.59 -3.87 -5.90
N LYS A 153 21.85 -4.37 -7.11
CA LYS A 153 22.06 -3.52 -8.30
C LYS A 153 20.75 -2.90 -8.79
N THR A 154 19.68 -3.69 -8.87
CA THR A 154 18.38 -3.27 -9.43
C THR A 154 17.67 -2.28 -8.50
N VAL A 155 17.65 -2.54 -7.20
CA VAL A 155 17.08 -1.65 -6.18
C VAL A 155 17.85 -0.35 -6.14
N PHE A 156 19.18 -0.40 -6.12
CA PHE A 156 20.01 0.81 -6.14
C PHE A 156 19.74 1.67 -7.37
N ARG A 157 19.72 1.08 -8.58
CA ARG A 157 19.40 1.81 -9.82
C ARG A 157 18.00 2.43 -9.80
N SER A 158 17.00 1.68 -9.33
CA SER A 158 15.62 2.17 -9.25
C SER A 158 15.49 3.33 -8.27
N LEU A 159 16.18 3.28 -7.12
CA LEU A 159 16.22 4.39 -6.17
C LEU A 159 16.91 5.63 -6.76
N LEU A 160 18.00 5.46 -7.52
CA LEU A 160 18.64 6.57 -8.21
C LEU A 160 17.70 7.24 -9.23
N HIS A 161 16.83 6.49 -9.90
CA HIS A 161 15.83 7.06 -10.80
C HIS A 161 14.78 7.91 -10.09
N LEU A 162 14.58 7.75 -8.78
CA LEU A 162 13.64 8.57 -8.02
C LEU A 162 14.23 9.94 -7.65
N ARG A 163 15.56 10.12 -7.76
CA ARG A 163 16.22 11.37 -7.39
C ARG A 163 15.75 12.58 -8.20
N ASP A 164 15.36 12.35 -9.46
CA ASP A 164 14.86 13.37 -10.39
C ASP A 164 13.36 13.22 -10.68
N TYR A 165 12.61 12.56 -9.79
CA TYR A 165 11.16 12.39 -9.97
C TYR A 165 10.43 13.74 -9.80
N PRO A 166 9.52 14.13 -10.71
CA PRO A 166 9.00 15.51 -10.78
C PRO A 166 7.92 15.85 -9.75
N GLU A 167 7.43 14.86 -9.01
CA GLU A 167 6.31 14.98 -8.07
C GLU A 167 6.81 14.63 -6.67
N LYS A 168 6.21 15.24 -5.64
CA LYS A 168 6.50 14.85 -4.25
C LYS A 168 6.01 13.42 -4.00
N TYR A 169 6.80 12.65 -3.27
CA TYR A 169 6.48 11.26 -3.00
C TYR A 169 6.81 10.84 -1.56
N PHE A 170 6.00 9.90 -1.08
CA PHE A 170 6.33 9.08 0.08
C PHE A 170 6.85 7.74 -0.40
N PHE A 171 8.07 7.37 0.00
CA PHE A 171 8.70 6.09 -0.30
C PHE A 171 8.51 5.13 0.87
N LEU A 172 7.53 4.24 0.77
CA LEU A 172 7.20 3.26 1.81
C LEU A 172 8.19 2.10 1.83
N ILE A 173 8.67 1.77 3.03
CA ILE A 173 9.44 0.56 3.29
C ILE A 173 8.99 -0.08 4.62
N HIS A 174 8.62 -1.36 4.53
CA HIS A 174 8.36 -2.20 5.70
C HIS A 174 9.64 -2.94 6.09
N CYS A 175 10.38 -2.41 7.07
CA CYS A 175 11.68 -3.00 7.43
C CYS A 175 11.56 -4.38 8.08
N GLU A 176 10.39 -4.76 8.61
CA GLU A 176 10.10 -6.14 9.05
C GLU A 176 10.20 -7.16 7.90
N GLY A 177 9.99 -6.70 6.65
CA GLY A 177 10.12 -7.50 5.42
C GLY A 177 9.02 -8.55 5.21
N THR A 178 8.08 -8.68 6.15
CA THR A 178 6.90 -9.54 6.10
C THR A 178 5.89 -9.06 7.13
N ARG A 179 4.62 -9.43 6.95
CA ARG A 179 3.60 -9.16 7.98
C ARG A 179 3.86 -9.95 9.25
N PHE A 180 3.68 -9.29 10.38
CA PHE A 180 3.69 -9.87 11.71
C PHE A 180 2.67 -11.00 11.80
N THR A 181 3.13 -12.14 12.30
CA THR A 181 2.27 -13.22 12.82
C THR A 181 2.97 -13.78 14.04
N GLU A 182 2.22 -14.37 14.96
CA GLU A 182 2.78 -14.95 16.19
C GLU A 182 3.92 -15.94 15.90
N LYS A 183 3.71 -16.84 14.92
CA LYS A 183 4.75 -17.78 14.46
C LYS A 183 6.02 -17.07 13.97
N LYS A 184 5.88 -16.01 13.16
CA LYS A 184 7.04 -15.26 12.64
C LYS A 184 7.73 -14.44 13.72
N HIS A 185 6.97 -13.96 14.70
CA HIS A 185 7.49 -13.24 15.86
C HIS A 185 8.36 -14.15 16.72
N GLN A 186 7.88 -15.34 17.07
CA GLN A 186 8.66 -16.34 17.81
C GLN A 186 10.01 -16.64 17.12
N ILE A 187 9.99 -16.87 15.80
CA ILE A 187 11.22 -17.11 15.02
C ILE A 187 12.11 -15.86 15.01
N SER A 188 11.52 -14.67 14.86
CA SER A 188 12.28 -13.42 14.92
C SER A 188 12.94 -13.21 16.28
N MET A 189 12.31 -13.62 17.38
CA MET A 189 12.87 -13.50 18.73
C MET A 189 13.98 -14.51 18.99
N GLN A 190 13.88 -15.73 18.45
CA GLN A 190 15.01 -16.68 18.46
C GLN A 190 16.23 -16.10 17.73
N VAL A 191 16.02 -15.44 16.58
CA VAL A 191 17.09 -14.74 15.87
C VAL A 191 17.64 -13.57 16.67
N ALA A 192 16.80 -12.85 17.41
CA ALA A 192 17.25 -11.77 18.31
C ALA A 192 18.19 -12.30 19.38
N GLN A 193 17.76 -13.34 20.09
CA GLN A 193 18.56 -13.98 21.14
C GLN A 193 19.89 -14.52 20.60
N ALA A 194 19.87 -15.23 19.46
CA ALA A 194 21.07 -15.80 18.84
C ALA A 194 22.08 -14.73 18.40
N LYS A 195 21.62 -13.50 18.12
CA LYS A 195 22.46 -12.37 17.71
C LYS A 195 22.78 -11.40 18.85
N GLY A 196 22.35 -11.69 20.08
CA GLY A 196 22.49 -10.78 21.22
C GLY A 196 21.75 -9.46 21.05
N LEU A 197 20.68 -9.44 20.25
CA LEU A 197 19.83 -8.25 20.05
C LEU A 197 18.67 -8.25 21.06
N PRO A 198 18.19 -7.06 21.48
CA PRO A 198 17.01 -6.95 22.33
C PRO A 198 15.77 -7.62 21.70
N SER A 199 15.01 -8.33 22.52
CA SER A 199 13.71 -8.87 22.13
C SER A 199 12.66 -7.77 22.03
N LEU A 200 11.82 -7.84 21.01
CA LEU A 200 10.68 -6.93 20.76
C LEU A 200 9.39 -7.68 21.06
N LYS A 201 8.36 -7.02 21.59
CA LYS A 201 7.07 -7.66 21.91
C LYS A 201 6.05 -7.60 20.77
N HIS A 202 6.03 -6.49 20.03
CA HIS A 202 4.98 -6.14 19.06
C HIS A 202 5.47 -6.05 17.61
N HIS A 203 6.78 -6.14 17.39
CA HIS A 203 7.39 -6.06 16.07
C HIS A 203 8.32 -7.24 15.77
N LEU A 204 8.49 -7.55 14.49
CA LEU A 204 9.61 -8.37 14.04
C LEU A 204 10.91 -7.56 14.06
N LEU A 205 12.05 -8.25 14.14
CA LEU A 205 13.35 -7.61 13.96
C LEU A 205 13.45 -6.98 12.57
N PRO A 206 13.91 -5.73 12.46
CA PRO A 206 14.04 -5.08 11.18
C PRO A 206 15.17 -5.68 10.35
N ARG A 207 14.94 -5.77 9.03
CA ARG A 207 15.95 -6.02 8.01
C ARG A 207 16.54 -4.68 7.57
N THR A 208 17.83 -4.50 7.82
CA THR A 208 18.46 -3.18 7.79
C THR A 208 18.96 -2.77 6.40
N LYS A 209 19.43 -3.73 5.59
CA LYS A 209 20.03 -3.46 4.26
C LYS A 209 19.15 -2.62 3.33
N GLY A 210 17.85 -2.92 3.26
CA GLY A 210 16.92 -2.20 2.38
C GLY A 210 16.82 -0.72 2.72
N LEU A 211 16.76 -0.39 4.01
CA LEU A 211 16.71 0.99 4.48
C LEU A 211 18.05 1.70 4.29
N ALA A 212 19.17 1.06 4.64
CA ALA A 212 20.51 1.64 4.47
C ALA A 212 20.76 2.06 3.01
N VAL A 213 20.41 1.18 2.05
CA VAL A 213 20.52 1.49 0.62
C VAL A 213 19.58 2.61 0.21
N THR A 214 18.35 2.64 0.73
CA THR A 214 17.37 3.69 0.45
C THR A 214 17.87 5.05 0.95
N VAL A 215 18.29 5.14 2.21
CA VAL A 215 18.84 6.35 2.83
C VAL A 215 20.04 6.85 2.04
N ARG A 216 21.00 5.98 1.72
CA ARG A 216 22.18 6.36 0.93
C ARG A 216 21.82 6.84 -0.47
N SER A 217 20.90 6.17 -1.15
CA SER A 217 20.54 6.47 -2.54
C SER A 217 19.71 7.73 -2.69
N LEU A 218 18.88 8.05 -1.69
CA LEU A 218 17.96 9.19 -1.72
C LEU A 218 18.45 10.41 -0.91
N ARG A 219 19.62 10.30 -0.29
CA ARG A 219 20.25 11.41 0.43
C ARG A 219 20.41 12.65 -0.45
N ASN A 220 20.19 13.82 0.13
CA ASN A 220 20.14 15.14 -0.52
C ASN A 220 18.92 15.36 -1.44
N VAL A 221 18.00 14.40 -1.57
CA VAL A 221 16.74 14.54 -2.33
C VAL A 221 15.52 14.37 -1.43
N VAL A 222 15.60 13.40 -0.51
CA VAL A 222 14.62 13.20 0.56
C VAL A 222 15.00 14.05 1.77
N SER A 223 14.02 14.67 2.41
CA SER A 223 14.25 15.59 3.54
C SER A 223 14.11 14.91 4.90
N ALA A 224 13.40 13.78 4.99
CA ALA A 224 13.14 13.13 6.26
C ALA A 224 12.79 11.64 6.11
N VAL A 225 12.99 10.92 7.21
CA VAL A 225 12.31 9.65 7.49
C VAL A 225 11.05 9.96 8.31
N TYR A 226 9.90 9.49 7.84
CA TYR A 226 8.67 9.44 8.61
C TYR A 226 8.58 8.06 9.25
N ASP A 227 8.84 8.04 10.54
CA ASP A 227 8.77 6.87 11.38
C ASP A 227 7.31 6.65 11.82
N CYS A 228 6.66 5.63 11.26
CA CYS A 228 5.22 5.44 11.39
C CYS A 228 4.86 4.12 12.12
N THR A 229 3.92 4.18 13.07
CA THR A 229 3.37 3.01 13.73
C THR A 229 1.85 3.03 13.62
N LEU A 230 1.29 2.08 12.87
CA LEU A 230 -0.14 1.89 12.66
C LEU A 230 -0.66 0.86 13.64
N ASN A 231 -1.78 1.19 14.29
CA ASN A 231 -2.59 0.24 15.02
C ASN A 231 -4.08 0.50 14.77
N PHE A 232 -4.91 -0.50 15.09
CA PHE A 232 -6.36 -0.35 15.05
C PHE A 232 -6.92 -0.44 16.47
N ARG A 233 -7.89 0.42 16.76
CA ARG A 233 -8.57 0.43 18.07
C ARG A 233 -9.26 -0.91 18.33
N ASN A 234 -9.46 -1.23 19.60
CA ASN A 234 -10.19 -2.43 20.05
C ASN A 234 -9.62 -3.75 19.49
N ASN A 235 -8.32 -3.80 19.17
CA ASN A 235 -7.65 -4.95 18.56
C ASN A 235 -8.34 -5.46 17.29
N GLU A 236 -8.94 -4.55 16.51
CA GLU A 236 -9.52 -4.90 15.22
C GLU A 236 -8.46 -5.46 14.28
N ASN A 237 -8.80 -6.54 13.56
CA ASN A 237 -8.00 -7.06 12.45
C ASN A 237 -8.70 -6.72 11.14
N PRO A 238 -8.33 -5.60 10.49
CA PRO A 238 -9.00 -5.14 9.30
C PRO A 238 -8.58 -5.93 8.06
N THR A 239 -9.56 -6.18 7.20
CA THR A 239 -9.39 -6.90 5.94
C THR A 239 -9.93 -6.07 4.79
N LEU A 240 -9.40 -6.26 3.58
CA LEU A 240 -9.91 -5.57 2.41
C LEU A 240 -11.37 -5.98 2.11
N LEU A 241 -11.71 -7.24 2.37
CA LEU A 241 -13.08 -7.73 2.27
C LEU A 241 -14.01 -7.06 3.29
N GLY A 242 -13.54 -6.80 4.52
CA GLY A 242 -14.29 -6.05 5.51
C GLY A 242 -14.60 -4.63 5.03
N VAL A 243 -13.61 -3.95 4.46
CA VAL A 243 -13.79 -2.62 3.84
C VAL A 243 -14.80 -2.69 2.68
N LEU A 244 -14.71 -3.69 1.81
CA LEU A 244 -15.65 -3.90 0.71
C LEU A 244 -17.09 -4.14 1.21
N ASN A 245 -17.26 -4.87 2.31
CA ASN A 245 -18.55 -5.06 2.99
C ASN A 245 -19.05 -3.80 3.73
N GLY A 246 -18.30 -2.70 3.68
CA GLY A 246 -18.66 -1.45 4.35
C GLY A 246 -18.34 -1.44 5.86
N LYS A 247 -17.53 -2.37 6.37
CA LYS A 247 -17.10 -2.36 7.77
C LYS A 247 -16.18 -1.18 8.03
N LYS A 248 -16.63 -0.26 8.89
CA LYS A 248 -15.82 0.83 9.41
C LYS A 248 -14.74 0.30 10.35
N TYR A 249 -13.52 0.79 10.18
CA TYR A 249 -12.41 0.56 11.09
C TYR A 249 -11.91 1.89 11.67
N HIS A 250 -11.15 1.83 12.76
CA HIS A 250 -10.55 3.01 13.41
C HIS A 250 -9.04 2.81 13.48
N ALA A 251 -8.34 3.37 12.48
CA ALA A 251 -6.89 3.34 12.39
C ALA A 251 -6.31 4.55 13.13
N ASP A 252 -5.42 4.28 14.08
CA ASP A 252 -4.57 5.30 14.70
C ASP A 252 -3.14 5.11 14.16
N LEU A 253 -2.56 6.20 13.67
CA LEU A 253 -1.24 6.20 13.05
C LEU A 253 -0.33 7.20 13.76
N TYR A 254 0.61 6.70 14.56
CA TYR A 254 1.70 7.52 15.07
C TYR A 254 2.66 7.87 13.93
N VAL A 255 3.03 9.16 13.81
CA VAL A 255 3.99 9.64 12.82
C VAL A 255 4.99 10.58 13.48
N ARG A 256 6.24 10.15 13.54
CA ARG A 256 7.38 10.96 13.97
C ARG A 256 8.26 11.33 12.78
N ARG A 257 8.53 12.62 12.59
CA ARG A 257 9.43 13.11 11.54
C ARG A 257 10.86 13.16 12.06
N ILE A 258 11.77 12.48 11.39
CA ILE A 258 13.21 12.47 11.68
C ILE A 258 13.92 13.08 10.47
N PRO A 259 14.61 14.23 10.61
CA PRO A 259 15.44 14.79 9.54
C PRO A 259 16.41 13.75 8.97
N LEU A 260 16.59 13.72 7.64
CA LEU A 260 17.42 12.68 7.03
C LEU A 260 18.90 12.80 7.44
N GLU A 261 19.32 14.02 7.80
CA GLU A 261 20.65 14.35 8.30
C GLU A 261 20.98 13.63 9.62
N GLU A 262 19.97 13.31 10.44
CA GLU A 262 20.12 12.56 11.69
C GLU A 262 20.26 11.05 11.48
N VAL A 263 19.93 10.55 10.28
CA VAL A 263 20.03 9.13 9.95
C VAL A 263 21.47 8.82 9.50
N PRO A 264 22.17 7.82 10.07
CA PRO A 264 23.53 7.50 9.64
C PRO A 264 23.62 7.00 8.20
N GLU A 265 24.70 7.36 7.49
CA GLU A 265 25.00 6.88 6.12
C GLU A 265 25.73 5.55 6.08
N ASP A 266 26.61 5.35 7.06
CA ASP A 266 27.36 4.11 7.23
C ASP A 266 26.41 2.94 7.50
N GLU A 267 26.65 1.81 6.84
CA GLU A 267 25.71 0.68 6.83
C GLU A 267 25.52 0.10 8.24
N ASP A 268 26.60 -0.06 9.01
CA ASP A 268 26.56 -0.62 10.36
C ASP A 268 25.92 0.35 11.34
N LYS A 269 26.24 1.65 11.26
CA LYS A 269 25.58 2.68 12.08
C LYS A 269 24.09 2.81 11.74
N CYS A 270 23.71 2.75 10.47
CA CYS A 270 22.31 2.79 10.04
C CYS A 270 21.56 1.54 10.52
N SER A 271 22.23 0.38 10.54
CA SER A 271 21.70 -0.88 11.07
C SER A 271 21.41 -0.77 12.56
N ALA A 272 22.37 -0.29 13.36
CA ALA A 272 22.20 -0.05 14.79
C ALA A 272 21.11 0.99 15.09
N TRP A 273 21.08 2.08 14.31
CA TRP A 273 20.05 3.10 14.39
C TRP A 273 18.65 2.53 14.15
N LEU A 274 18.48 1.68 13.12
CA LEU A 274 17.18 1.07 12.82
C LEU A 274 16.75 0.08 13.90
N HIS A 275 17.67 -0.69 14.48
CA HIS A 275 17.37 -1.55 15.62
C HIS A 275 16.91 -0.75 16.84
N LYS A 276 17.52 0.42 17.10
CA LYS A 276 17.05 1.33 18.15
C LYS A 276 15.67 1.93 17.82
N LEU A 277 15.46 2.37 16.58
CA LEU A 277 14.17 2.88 16.11
C LEU A 277 13.04 1.87 16.36
N TYR A 278 13.28 0.58 16.08
CA TYR A 278 12.30 -0.48 16.31
C TYR A 278 12.06 -0.80 17.79
N GLN A 279 13.04 -0.61 18.68
CA GLN A 279 12.81 -0.68 20.13
C GLN A 279 11.90 0.46 20.62
N GLU A 280 12.10 1.67 20.11
CA GLU A 280 11.23 2.82 20.41
C GLU A 280 9.81 2.60 19.88
N LYS A 281 9.66 2.08 18.65
CA LYS A 281 8.36 1.67 18.10
C LYS A 281 7.65 0.65 18.97
N ASP A 282 8.38 -0.36 19.45
CA ASP A 282 7.84 -1.41 20.30
C ASP A 282 7.31 -0.84 21.62
N ALA A 283 8.03 0.12 22.21
CA ALA A 283 7.58 0.84 23.40
C ALA A 283 6.32 1.69 23.13
N PHE A 284 6.24 2.39 21.99
CA PHE A 284 5.02 3.11 21.62
C PHE A 284 3.82 2.17 21.44
N GLN A 285 4.04 0.98 20.88
CA GLN A 285 2.99 0.00 20.69
C GLN A 285 2.54 -0.64 22.02
N GLU A 286 3.48 -0.90 22.94
CA GLU A 286 3.16 -1.33 24.31
C GLU A 286 2.32 -0.29 25.05
N GLU A 287 2.71 0.98 24.98
CA GLU A 287 1.99 2.07 25.62
C GLU A 287 0.59 2.27 25.01
N TYR A 288 0.47 2.13 23.69
CA TYR A 288 -0.84 2.14 23.03
C TYR A 288 -1.71 0.97 23.51
N CYS A 289 -1.17 -0.24 23.66
CA CYS A 289 -1.92 -1.38 24.18
C CYS A 289 -2.42 -1.14 25.62
N ARG A 290 -1.69 -0.35 26.41
CA ARG A 290 -2.05 0.00 27.79
C ARG A 290 -3.07 1.14 27.89
N THR A 291 -2.94 2.16 27.04
CA THR A 291 -3.70 3.44 27.15
C THR A 291 -4.78 3.62 26.10
N GLY A 292 -4.72 2.86 25.00
CA GLY A 292 -5.62 2.98 23.86
C GLY A 292 -5.33 4.17 22.94
N THR A 293 -4.20 4.87 23.12
CA THR A 293 -3.84 6.03 22.30
C THR A 293 -2.33 6.13 22.10
N PHE A 294 -1.89 6.71 20.98
CA PHE A 294 -0.48 6.99 20.76
C PHE A 294 -0.09 8.32 21.42
N PRO A 295 1.20 8.53 21.75
CA PRO A 295 1.68 9.84 22.18
C PRO A 295 1.48 10.89 21.08
N GLU A 296 1.61 12.17 21.43
CA GLU A 296 1.39 13.34 20.57
C GLU A 296 -0.07 13.71 20.31
N THR A 297 -0.27 14.83 19.62
CA THR A 297 -1.59 15.40 19.38
C THR A 297 -2.34 14.60 18.31
N PRO A 298 -3.57 14.10 18.60
CA PRO A 298 -4.40 13.47 17.59
C PRO A 298 -4.93 14.51 16.60
N MET A 299 -4.77 14.23 15.31
CA MET A 299 -5.24 15.07 14.21
C MET A 299 -5.93 14.20 13.18
N VAL A 300 -7.01 14.70 12.59
CA VAL A 300 -7.66 14.07 11.45
C VAL A 300 -7.49 14.99 10.25
N PRO A 301 -6.53 14.73 9.35
CA PRO A 301 -6.38 15.55 8.16
C PRO A 301 -7.69 15.52 7.35
N PRO A 302 -8.14 16.60 6.71
CA PRO A 302 -9.42 16.60 6.02
C PRO A 302 -9.46 15.60 4.85
N ARG A 303 -10.59 14.91 4.65
CA ARG A 303 -10.82 14.09 3.45
C ARG A 303 -10.83 15.00 2.23
N ARG A 304 -10.15 14.59 1.16
CA ARG A 304 -10.19 15.30 -0.12
C ARG A 304 -11.32 14.72 -0.98
N PRO A 305 -12.14 15.56 -1.65
CA PRO A 305 -13.30 15.08 -2.41
C PRO A 305 -12.91 14.34 -3.70
N TRP A 306 -11.67 14.48 -4.16
CA TRP A 306 -11.20 14.02 -5.47
C TRP A 306 -11.30 12.50 -5.65
N THR A 307 -11.14 11.71 -4.59
CA THR A 307 -11.27 10.25 -4.66
C THR A 307 -12.71 9.84 -4.98
N LEU A 308 -13.69 10.50 -4.35
CA LEU A 308 -15.12 10.33 -4.60
C LEU A 308 -15.51 10.86 -5.99
N VAL A 309 -15.05 12.05 -6.38
CA VAL A 309 -15.35 12.63 -7.71
C VAL A 309 -14.81 11.74 -8.83
N ASN A 310 -13.58 11.24 -8.70
CA ASN A 310 -12.99 10.31 -9.67
C ASN A 310 -13.82 9.02 -9.77
N TRP A 311 -14.23 8.45 -8.62
CA TRP A 311 -15.08 7.26 -8.61
C TRP A 311 -16.41 7.50 -9.33
N LEU A 312 -17.13 8.56 -8.98
CA LEU A 312 -18.42 8.89 -9.58
C LEU A 312 -18.27 9.13 -11.09
N SER A 313 -17.19 9.79 -11.52
CA SER A 313 -16.91 10.03 -12.94
C SER A 313 -16.74 8.71 -13.71
N TRP A 314 -15.94 7.79 -13.21
CA TRP A 314 -15.76 6.46 -13.84
C TRP A 314 -17.03 5.62 -13.80
N ALA A 315 -17.73 5.63 -12.66
CA ALA A 315 -19.00 4.91 -12.52
C ALA A 315 -20.04 5.42 -13.52
N SER A 316 -20.21 6.74 -13.66
CA SER A 316 -21.12 7.34 -14.65
C SER A 316 -20.72 6.99 -16.09
N LEU A 317 -19.44 7.07 -16.42
CA LEU A 317 -18.93 6.78 -17.76
C LEU A 317 -19.14 5.30 -18.16
N LEU A 318 -18.95 4.38 -17.22
CA LEU A 318 -18.91 2.94 -17.50
C LEU A 318 -20.25 2.23 -17.29
N LEU A 319 -21.05 2.64 -16.29
CA LEU A 319 -22.28 1.90 -15.96
C LEU A 319 -23.40 2.12 -16.97
N TYR A 320 -23.54 3.32 -17.55
CA TYR A 320 -24.57 3.57 -18.57
C TYR A 320 -24.44 2.66 -19.81
N PRO A 321 -23.29 2.64 -20.53
CA PRO A 321 -23.13 1.76 -21.69
C PRO A 321 -23.21 0.28 -21.29
N PHE A 322 -22.74 -0.09 -20.11
CA PHE A 322 -22.84 -1.44 -19.58
C PHE A 322 -24.29 -1.89 -19.36
N VAL A 323 -25.13 -1.05 -18.76
CA VAL A 323 -26.55 -1.34 -18.57
C VAL A 323 -27.27 -1.42 -19.91
N ARG A 324 -26.97 -0.53 -20.87
CA ARG A 324 -27.52 -0.60 -22.23
C ARG A 324 -27.14 -1.91 -22.93
N PHE A 325 -25.89 -2.35 -22.78
CA PHE A 325 -25.41 -3.62 -23.30
C PHE A 325 -26.17 -4.80 -22.68
N LEU A 326 -26.36 -4.81 -21.35
CA LEU A 326 -27.14 -5.83 -20.66
C LEU A 326 -28.59 -5.91 -21.15
N VAL A 327 -29.27 -4.78 -21.27
CA VAL A 327 -30.66 -4.72 -21.76
C VAL A 327 -30.76 -5.25 -23.19
N ASN A 328 -29.86 -4.83 -24.08
CA ASN A 328 -29.84 -5.30 -25.46
C ASN A 328 -29.55 -6.81 -25.54
N MET A 329 -28.63 -7.32 -24.72
CA MET A 329 -28.29 -8.75 -24.66
C MET A 329 -29.50 -9.57 -24.24
N VAL A 330 -30.16 -9.19 -23.14
CA VAL A 330 -31.37 -9.88 -22.66
C VAL A 330 -32.49 -9.80 -23.70
N SER A 331 -32.69 -8.64 -24.31
CA SER A 331 -33.72 -8.42 -25.33
C SER A 331 -33.46 -9.23 -26.62
N SER A 332 -32.18 -9.51 -26.94
CA SER A 332 -31.81 -10.30 -28.12
C SER A 332 -32.14 -11.80 -27.98
N GLY A 333 -32.40 -12.29 -26.77
CA GLY A 333 -32.71 -13.70 -26.50
C GLY A 333 -31.58 -14.69 -26.81
N SER A 334 -30.37 -14.22 -27.14
CA SER A 334 -29.26 -15.09 -27.53
C SER A 334 -28.62 -15.78 -26.32
N SER A 335 -28.94 -17.06 -26.14
CA SER A 335 -28.40 -17.91 -25.06
C SER A 335 -26.87 -18.00 -25.08
N LEU A 336 -26.25 -17.97 -26.26
CA LEU A 336 -24.79 -17.98 -26.42
C LEU A 336 -24.14 -16.70 -25.87
N THR A 337 -24.72 -15.54 -26.16
CA THR A 337 -24.21 -14.26 -25.62
C THR A 337 -24.36 -14.17 -24.11
N LEU A 338 -25.47 -14.67 -23.57
CA LEU A 338 -25.71 -14.74 -22.13
C LEU A 338 -24.70 -15.69 -21.46
N ALA A 339 -24.48 -16.88 -22.01
CA ALA A 339 -23.51 -17.84 -21.49
C ALA A 339 -22.08 -17.28 -21.50
N GLY A 340 -21.66 -16.64 -22.61
CA GLY A 340 -20.36 -15.99 -22.72
C GLY A 340 -20.19 -14.85 -21.71
N PHE A 341 -21.24 -14.05 -21.51
CA PHE A 341 -21.23 -12.96 -20.53
C PHE A 341 -21.08 -13.47 -19.09
N VAL A 342 -21.84 -14.50 -18.72
CA VAL A 342 -21.74 -15.14 -17.39
C VAL A 342 -20.34 -15.69 -17.16
N LEU A 343 -19.73 -16.31 -18.18
CA LEU A 343 -18.36 -16.80 -18.11
C LEU A 343 -17.35 -15.67 -17.87
N VAL A 344 -17.42 -14.58 -18.62
CA VAL A 344 -16.54 -13.41 -18.45
C VAL A 344 -16.69 -12.82 -17.05
N PHE A 345 -17.92 -12.67 -16.55
CA PHE A 345 -18.17 -12.16 -15.20
C PHE A 345 -17.64 -13.09 -14.11
N PHE A 346 -17.80 -14.40 -14.30
CA PHE A 346 -17.25 -15.40 -13.38
C PHE A 346 -15.72 -15.33 -13.33
N VAL A 347 -15.05 -15.27 -14.48
CA VAL A 347 -13.59 -15.14 -14.57
C VAL A 347 -13.11 -13.82 -13.94
N ALA A 348 -13.79 -12.71 -14.21
CA ALA A 348 -13.46 -11.41 -13.60
C ALA A 348 -13.61 -11.44 -12.07
N SER A 349 -14.70 -12.03 -11.56
CA SER A 349 -14.93 -12.21 -10.12
C SER A 349 -13.86 -13.08 -9.46
N MET A 350 -13.47 -14.19 -10.10
CA MET A 350 -12.34 -15.01 -9.65
C MET A 350 -11.03 -14.22 -9.62
N GLY A 351 -10.78 -13.40 -10.65
CA GLY A 351 -9.62 -12.52 -10.73
C GLY A 351 -9.55 -11.53 -9.56
N VAL A 352 -10.65 -10.86 -9.22
CA VAL A 352 -10.70 -9.94 -8.06
C VAL A 352 -10.46 -10.69 -6.76
N ARG A 353 -11.10 -11.84 -6.55
CA ARG A 353 -10.88 -12.66 -5.35
C ARG A 353 -9.42 -13.08 -5.23
N TRP A 354 -8.78 -13.43 -6.34
CA TRP A 354 -7.35 -13.72 -6.36
C TRP A 354 -6.51 -12.48 -5.99
N MET A 355 -6.84 -11.30 -6.53
CA MET A 355 -6.16 -10.04 -6.19
C MET A 355 -6.29 -9.68 -4.70
N ILE A 356 -7.48 -9.81 -4.11
CA ILE A 356 -7.70 -9.66 -2.66
C ILE A 356 -6.88 -10.71 -1.91
N GLY A 357 -6.85 -11.95 -2.40
CA GLY A 357 -6.03 -12.99 -1.80
C GLY A 357 -4.54 -12.65 -1.74
N VAL A 358 -4.00 -11.85 -2.67
CA VAL A 358 -2.60 -11.38 -2.61
C VAL A 358 -2.37 -10.41 -1.45
N THR A 359 -3.42 -9.75 -0.95
CA THR A 359 -3.32 -8.87 0.23
C THR A 359 -3.39 -9.64 1.54
N GLU A 360 -3.87 -10.88 1.59
CA GLU A 360 -4.01 -11.67 2.81
C GLU A 360 -2.66 -11.94 3.53
N ILE A 361 -2.72 -12.11 4.85
CA ILE A 361 -1.54 -12.33 5.70
C ILE A 361 -0.89 -13.69 5.43
N ASP A 362 -1.71 -14.72 5.22
CA ASP A 362 -1.26 -16.11 5.04
C ASP A 362 -0.51 -16.35 3.72
N LYS A 363 -0.71 -15.48 2.72
CA LYS A 363 0.08 -15.46 1.48
C LYS A 363 1.37 -14.65 1.58
N GLY A 364 1.71 -14.19 2.79
CA GLY A 364 2.98 -13.53 3.10
C GLY A 364 4.20 -14.43 2.88
N SER A 365 5.41 -13.91 3.10
CA SER A 365 6.62 -14.76 2.95
C SER A 365 6.63 -15.91 3.94
N ALA A 366 7.25 -17.02 3.53
CA ALA A 366 7.59 -18.16 4.37
C ALA A 366 8.73 -17.85 5.37
N TYR A 367 8.81 -16.62 5.88
CA TYR A 367 9.84 -16.16 6.79
C TYR A 367 9.98 -17.12 7.97
N GLY A 368 11.17 -17.71 8.09
CA GLY A 368 11.51 -18.62 9.18
C GLY A 368 10.83 -20.00 9.13
N ASN A 369 10.02 -20.31 8.12
CA ASN A 369 9.31 -21.58 8.07
C ASN A 369 10.22 -22.68 7.48
N MET A 370 10.69 -23.61 8.32
CA MET A 370 11.57 -24.71 7.89
C MET A 370 10.88 -25.66 6.89
N ASP A 371 9.56 -25.87 7.01
CA ASP A 371 8.77 -26.73 6.11
C ASP A 371 8.72 -26.21 4.66
N SER A 372 8.94 -24.91 4.46
CA SER A 372 8.93 -24.31 3.11
C SER A 372 10.24 -24.51 2.34
N LYS A 373 11.33 -24.86 3.04
CA LYS A 373 12.62 -25.14 2.39
C LYS A 373 12.63 -26.51 1.70
N GLN A 374 11.84 -27.47 2.18
CA GLN A 374 11.74 -28.81 1.57
C GLN A 374 10.91 -28.84 0.28
N LYS A 375 9.95 -27.92 0.09
CA LYS A 375 9.14 -27.87 -1.15
C LYS A 375 9.82 -27.24 -2.37
N HIS A 376 11.05 -26.74 -2.22
CA HIS A 376 11.84 -26.18 -3.33
C HIS A 376 13.11 -26.98 -3.63
N SER A 377 13.28 -28.13 -2.98
CA SER A 377 14.40 -29.05 -3.21
C SER A 377 14.01 -30.34 -3.93
N ASP A 378 12.74 -30.49 -4.34
CA ASP A 378 12.24 -31.64 -5.10
C ASP A 378 11.82 -31.23 -6.52
#